data_AF-A0AA44UTW7-F1
#
_entry.id   AF-A0AA44UTW7-F1
#
_cell.length_a   1.000
_cell.length_b   1.000
_cell.length_c   1.000
_cell.angle_alpha   90.00
_cell.angle_beta   90.00
_cell.angle_gamma   90.00
#
_symmetry.space_group_name_H-M   'P 1'
#
loop_
_entity.id
_entity.type
_entity.pdbx_description
1 polymer ?
#
loop_
_entity_poly.entity_id
_entity_poly.type
_entity_poly.pdbx_seq_one_letter_code
_entity_poly.pdbx_strand_id
1 'polypeptide(L)'
;MTDPLRRRAAPLRMRRRRLVTPDPLLPREVPAGSEAVVVGGGIAGVSAAVVLAERGVRVTLLEAADHLGGRLGAWPHTLSDGTVAQVEHGFHAFFRQYYTWRSILRRADPQLSFLWPVGHYPVISARWPDEDLSGLPAAPPFNLLALALRSRSLSRRELTSADPDAGRALLAYDRATTTAELDGVDAASFLDRLGMTERTRSMLFEAFARSFFCNQGDLSAAELVAMFHYYFLGNPEGIAFDAPCTDHATAVWQPLWRYLTSLGAQVRTGARVTAVHPDGAGWRIEGPAATTTRHLVLALDPGALRAVVTGSPALAAAAPRLHAQCAALRVAPPFAVSRLWLDRDVAPGRAVFSAVSGQPTLDSVTVYSRLEEPSARWAAATGGSVLELHSYSCAEPDATSAAAALRAELAVLWPETADATVLDRYDRLEATAPAFPPGTAGTRPGVRTDARGLRVAGDFVETPYLAGLMERSSMSGVLAANDVLAELGAAAEPVDGIPQRGLLAGVPALRGARGRHAAAR
;
A
#
# COMPACT_ATOMS: atom_id res chain seq x y z
N MET A 1 -31.91 7.72 -33.99
CA MET A 1 -31.09 8.95 -33.95
C MET A 1 -30.73 9.23 -32.50
N THR A 2 -29.51 8.85 -32.12
CA THR A 2 -28.95 9.01 -30.78
C THR A 2 -28.55 10.46 -30.55
N ASP A 3 -29.16 11.10 -29.56
CA ASP A 3 -28.87 12.46 -29.14
C ASP A 3 -27.38 12.61 -28.74
N PRO A 4 -26.56 13.37 -29.50
CA PRO A 4 -25.14 13.56 -29.23
C PRO A 4 -24.86 14.38 -27.96
N LEU A 5 -25.88 15.03 -27.36
CA LEU A 5 -25.71 15.88 -26.19
C LEU A 5 -25.73 15.12 -24.86
N ARG A 6 -26.24 13.87 -24.82
CA ARG A 6 -26.16 13.03 -23.61
C ARG A 6 -24.76 12.45 -23.31
N ARG A 7 -23.83 12.50 -24.27
CA ARG A 7 -22.42 12.05 -24.04
C ARG A 7 -21.54 13.09 -23.36
N ARG A 8 -21.98 14.35 -23.22
CA ARG A 8 -21.16 15.44 -22.66
C ARG A 8 -21.39 15.75 -21.18
N ALA A 9 -22.28 15.02 -20.49
CA ALA A 9 -22.55 15.18 -19.05
C ALA A 9 -21.97 14.04 -18.18
N ALA A 10 -20.86 13.43 -18.59
CA ALA A 10 -20.24 12.29 -17.89
C ALA A 10 -19.10 12.57 -16.86
N PRO A 11 -18.70 13.81 -16.49
CA PRO A 11 -17.55 14.00 -15.58
C PRO A 11 -17.87 13.78 -14.08
N LEU A 12 -19.13 13.58 -13.68
CA LEU A 12 -19.54 13.56 -12.27
C LEU A 12 -19.69 12.17 -11.62
N ARG A 13 -19.40 11.08 -12.33
CA ARG A 13 -19.46 9.72 -11.75
C ARG A 13 -18.07 9.11 -11.74
N MET A 14 -17.34 9.32 -10.65
CA MET A 14 -16.17 8.52 -10.28
C MET A 14 -16.64 7.07 -10.16
N ARG A 15 -16.12 6.19 -11.01
CA ARG A 15 -16.50 4.78 -11.15
C ARG A 15 -15.26 3.98 -11.52
N ARG A 16 -15.26 2.70 -11.16
CA ARG A 16 -14.28 1.71 -11.63
C ARG A 16 -14.06 1.84 -13.15
N ARG A 17 -12.80 1.83 -13.56
CA ARG A 17 -12.34 1.95 -14.95
C ARG A 17 -11.51 0.73 -15.33
N ARG A 18 -11.71 0.24 -16.55
CA ARG A 18 -10.80 -0.70 -17.21
C ARG A 18 -9.56 0.08 -17.68
N LEU A 19 -8.41 -0.22 -17.09
CA LEU A 19 -7.13 0.45 -17.36
C LEU A 19 -6.31 -0.28 -18.42
N VAL A 20 -6.30 -1.62 -18.36
CA VAL A 20 -5.71 -2.50 -19.38
C VAL A 20 -6.80 -3.36 -19.98
N THR A 21 -7.00 -3.26 -21.29
CA THR A 21 -7.98 -4.11 -22.02
C THR A 21 -7.23 -5.18 -22.80
N PRO A 22 -7.55 -6.47 -22.63
CA PRO A 22 -6.95 -7.53 -23.45
C PRO A 22 -7.34 -7.34 -24.91
N ASP A 23 -6.38 -7.52 -25.82
CA ASP A 23 -6.67 -7.60 -27.26
C ASP A 23 -7.40 -8.93 -27.53
N PRO A 24 -8.64 -8.90 -28.02
CA PRO A 24 -9.40 -10.11 -28.31
C PRO A 24 -8.83 -10.93 -29.48
N LEU A 25 -7.90 -10.37 -30.27
CA LEU A 25 -7.23 -11.06 -31.38
C LEU A 25 -6.01 -11.88 -30.94
N LEU A 26 -5.49 -11.64 -29.73
CA LEU A 26 -4.36 -12.40 -29.19
C LEU A 26 -4.86 -13.65 -28.43
N PRO A 27 -4.12 -14.77 -28.51
CA PRO A 27 -4.46 -15.98 -27.76
C PRO A 27 -4.38 -15.72 -26.25
N ARG A 28 -5.20 -16.45 -25.49
CA ARG A 28 -5.15 -16.40 -24.02
C ARG A 28 -3.89 -17.09 -23.49
N GLU A 29 -3.54 -18.24 -24.05
CA GLU A 29 -2.39 -19.07 -23.63
C GLU A 29 -1.11 -18.68 -24.38
N VAL A 30 0.04 -18.89 -23.74
CA VAL A 30 1.37 -18.70 -24.32
C VAL A 30 1.82 -19.93 -25.12
N PRO A 31 2.83 -19.81 -25.99
CA PRO A 31 3.45 -20.96 -26.65
C PRO A 31 3.96 -22.03 -25.67
N ALA A 32 3.86 -23.30 -26.05
CA ALA A 32 4.35 -24.40 -25.22
C ALA A 32 5.86 -24.26 -24.93
N GLY A 33 6.24 -24.52 -23.68
CA GLY A 33 7.64 -24.42 -23.22
C GLY A 33 8.05 -23.03 -22.74
N SER A 34 7.17 -22.02 -22.78
CA SER A 34 7.41 -20.73 -22.12
C SER A 34 7.66 -20.89 -20.62
N GLU A 35 8.61 -20.13 -20.10
CA GLU A 35 9.03 -20.18 -18.69
C GLU A 35 9.38 -18.80 -18.16
N ALA A 36 9.24 -18.62 -16.85
CA ALA A 36 9.64 -17.40 -16.16
C ALA A 36 10.12 -17.69 -14.74
N VAL A 37 11.07 -16.88 -14.26
CA VAL A 37 11.48 -16.87 -12.84
C VAL A 37 10.97 -15.58 -12.22
N VAL A 38 10.31 -15.71 -11.08
CA VAL A 38 9.85 -14.59 -10.25
C VAL A 38 10.63 -14.61 -8.95
N VAL A 39 11.30 -13.51 -8.61
CA VAL A 39 12.09 -13.36 -7.39
C VAL A 39 11.35 -12.46 -6.42
N GLY A 40 10.98 -13.00 -5.26
CA GLY A 40 10.14 -12.36 -4.25
C GLY A 40 8.72 -12.96 -4.22
N GLY A 41 8.32 -13.45 -3.06
CA GLY A 41 7.05 -14.09 -2.73
C GLY A 41 6.07 -13.19 -1.99
N GLY A 42 6.24 -11.87 -2.08
CA GLY A 42 5.25 -10.88 -1.64
C GLY A 42 4.12 -10.68 -2.66
N ILE A 43 3.24 -9.71 -2.39
CA ILE A 43 2.04 -9.41 -3.21
C ILE A 43 2.39 -9.27 -4.71
N ALA A 44 3.41 -8.48 -5.05
CA ALA A 44 3.81 -8.24 -6.43
C ALA A 44 4.24 -9.52 -7.16
N GLY A 45 5.11 -10.31 -6.53
CA GLY A 45 5.64 -11.52 -7.14
C GLY A 45 4.59 -12.62 -7.26
N VAL A 46 3.77 -12.83 -6.23
CA VAL A 46 2.66 -13.79 -6.30
C VAL A 46 1.62 -13.36 -7.34
N SER A 47 1.32 -12.06 -7.46
CA SER A 47 0.42 -11.56 -8.52
C SER A 47 0.97 -11.85 -9.92
N ALA A 48 2.28 -11.63 -10.13
CA ALA A 48 2.93 -11.94 -11.40
C ALA A 48 2.91 -13.46 -11.68
N ALA A 49 3.28 -14.28 -10.69
CA ALA A 49 3.32 -15.72 -10.80
C ALA A 49 1.94 -16.33 -11.11
N VAL A 50 0.88 -15.84 -10.44
CA VAL A 50 -0.49 -16.29 -10.68
C VAL A 50 -0.89 -16.01 -12.13
N VAL A 51 -0.71 -14.77 -12.59
CA VAL A 51 -1.09 -14.41 -13.96
C VAL A 51 -0.28 -15.18 -14.99
N LEU A 52 1.02 -15.38 -14.79
CA LEU A 52 1.86 -16.14 -15.72
C LEU A 52 1.47 -17.62 -15.76
N ALA A 53 1.27 -18.25 -14.60
CA ALA A 53 0.91 -19.65 -14.50
C ALA A 53 -0.48 -19.94 -15.10
N GLU A 54 -1.47 -19.07 -14.88
CA GLU A 54 -2.81 -19.17 -15.50
C GLU A 54 -2.78 -19.13 -17.04
N ARG A 55 -1.67 -18.66 -17.61
CA ARG A 55 -1.48 -18.47 -19.05
C ARG A 55 -0.63 -19.56 -19.68
N GLY A 56 -0.19 -20.55 -18.90
CA GLY A 56 0.62 -21.69 -19.35
C GLY A 56 2.14 -21.47 -19.27
N VAL A 57 2.60 -20.37 -18.65
CA VAL A 57 4.03 -20.16 -18.39
C VAL A 57 4.48 -21.06 -17.25
N ARG A 58 5.57 -21.79 -17.42
CA ARG A 58 6.21 -22.54 -16.32
C ARG A 58 6.91 -21.57 -15.38
N VAL A 59 6.29 -21.30 -14.24
CA VAL A 59 6.80 -20.33 -13.26
C VAL A 59 7.63 -21.01 -12.18
N THR A 60 8.82 -20.48 -11.93
CA THR A 60 9.59 -20.74 -10.70
C THR A 60 9.59 -19.47 -9.85
N LEU A 61 8.96 -19.51 -8.67
CA LEU A 61 8.93 -18.41 -7.71
C LEU A 61 9.95 -18.68 -6.59
N LEU A 62 10.90 -17.76 -6.41
CA LEU A 62 11.97 -17.83 -5.42
C LEU A 62 11.71 -16.80 -4.32
N GLU A 63 11.50 -17.25 -3.09
CA GLU A 63 11.31 -16.41 -1.89
C GLU A 63 12.47 -16.63 -0.92
N ALA A 64 13.00 -15.55 -0.35
CA ALA A 64 14.15 -15.58 0.54
C ALA A 64 13.80 -16.09 1.95
N ALA A 65 12.63 -15.73 2.48
CA ALA A 65 12.09 -16.23 3.73
C ALA A 65 11.59 -17.68 3.59
N ASP A 66 11.35 -18.34 4.72
CA ASP A 66 10.75 -19.67 4.79
C ASP A 66 9.22 -19.67 4.52
N HIS A 67 8.61 -18.50 4.39
CA HIS A 67 7.19 -18.27 4.13
C HIS A 67 6.98 -17.23 3.01
N LEU A 68 5.78 -17.22 2.41
CA LEU A 68 5.37 -16.16 1.48
C LEU A 68 4.81 -14.95 2.23
N GLY A 69 4.81 -13.81 1.54
CA GLY A 69 3.98 -12.66 1.89
C GLY A 69 4.73 -11.35 2.08
N GLY A 70 6.04 -11.39 2.31
CA GLY A 70 6.85 -10.19 2.53
C GLY A 70 6.23 -9.29 3.60
N ARG A 71 5.93 -8.04 3.25
CA ARG A 71 5.31 -7.07 4.18
C ARG A 71 3.86 -7.38 4.60
N LEU A 72 3.22 -8.37 3.98
CA LEU A 72 1.91 -8.90 4.39
C LEU A 72 2.07 -10.33 4.95
N GLY A 73 3.28 -10.71 5.39
CA GLY A 73 3.58 -12.03 5.93
C GLY A 73 2.99 -12.28 7.32
N ALA A 74 2.92 -13.57 7.68
CA ALA A 74 2.61 -14.05 9.01
C ALA A 74 3.43 -15.31 9.33
N TRP A 75 3.80 -15.49 10.59
CA TRP A 75 4.64 -16.58 11.07
C TRP A 75 4.31 -16.97 12.52
N PRO A 76 4.66 -18.20 12.93
CA PRO A 76 4.39 -18.66 14.29
C PRO A 76 5.27 -17.94 15.33
N HIS A 77 4.69 -17.69 16.49
CA HIS A 77 5.34 -17.19 17.69
C HIS A 77 4.88 -18.01 18.90
N THR A 78 5.83 -18.52 19.68
CA THR A 78 5.53 -19.32 20.88
C THR A 78 5.43 -18.39 22.07
N LEU A 79 4.26 -18.36 22.70
CA LEU A 79 3.97 -17.64 23.94
C LEU A 79 4.65 -18.31 25.14
N SER A 80 4.71 -17.59 26.27
CA SER A 80 5.33 -18.04 27.52
C SER A 80 4.71 -19.32 28.09
N ASP A 81 3.43 -19.57 27.80
CA ASP A 81 2.69 -20.79 28.20
C ASP A 81 2.88 -21.97 27.22
N GLY A 82 3.66 -21.79 26.16
CA GLY A 82 3.90 -22.78 25.11
C GLY A 82 2.87 -22.79 23.97
N THR A 83 1.83 -21.96 24.04
CA THR A 83 0.86 -21.78 22.95
C THR A 83 1.56 -21.19 21.73
N VAL A 84 1.26 -21.71 20.54
CA VAL A 84 1.74 -21.13 19.28
C VAL A 84 0.67 -20.20 18.72
N ALA A 85 0.94 -18.90 18.74
CA ALA A 85 0.13 -17.88 18.07
C ALA A 85 0.72 -17.55 16.69
N GLN A 86 -0.12 -17.12 15.74
CA GLN A 86 0.37 -16.47 14.53
C GLN A 86 0.55 -14.98 14.81
N VAL A 87 1.69 -14.43 14.40
CA VAL A 87 1.93 -12.99 14.39
C VAL A 87 2.15 -12.54 12.96
N GLU A 88 1.72 -11.33 12.65
CA GLU A 88 1.82 -10.77 11.32
C GLU A 88 2.87 -9.67 11.30
N HIS A 89 3.27 -9.29 10.09
CA HIS A 89 4.09 -8.10 9.89
C HIS A 89 3.43 -6.83 10.46
N GLY A 90 2.09 -6.82 10.54
CA GLY A 90 1.28 -5.81 11.17
C GLY A 90 -0.14 -5.84 10.59
N PHE A 91 -1.04 -5.09 11.22
CA PHE A 91 -2.37 -4.79 10.70
C PHE A 91 -2.32 -4.20 9.29
N HIS A 92 -3.14 -4.75 8.39
CA HIS A 92 -3.28 -4.27 7.01
C HIS A 92 -4.75 -4.10 6.65
N ALA A 93 -5.13 -2.89 6.24
CA ALA A 93 -6.45 -2.58 5.73
C ALA A 93 -6.63 -3.01 4.26
N PHE A 94 -7.64 -3.85 3.98
CA PHE A 94 -7.99 -4.28 2.63
C PHE A 94 -9.10 -3.38 2.05
N PHE A 95 -8.68 -2.26 1.46
CA PHE A 95 -9.60 -1.33 0.81
C PHE A 95 -10.34 -1.97 -0.37
N ARG A 96 -11.60 -1.57 -0.58
CA ARG A 96 -12.48 -2.21 -1.57
C ARG A 96 -12.10 -1.87 -3.02
N GLN A 97 -11.46 -0.71 -3.23
CA GLN A 97 -10.91 -0.28 -4.51
C GLN A 97 -9.57 -0.93 -4.88
N TYR A 98 -9.05 -1.85 -4.06
CA TYR A 98 -7.91 -2.70 -4.41
C TYR A 98 -8.33 -3.76 -5.45
N TYR A 99 -8.80 -3.31 -6.62
CA TYR A 99 -9.46 -4.17 -7.59
C TYR A 99 -8.53 -5.24 -8.17
N THR A 100 -7.26 -4.89 -8.43
CA THR A 100 -6.27 -5.83 -8.94
C THR A 100 -5.93 -6.85 -7.87
N TRP A 101 -5.63 -6.40 -6.66
CA TRP A 101 -5.29 -7.32 -5.57
C TRP A 101 -6.45 -8.25 -5.22
N ARG A 102 -7.67 -7.71 -5.11
CA ARG A 102 -8.88 -8.52 -4.90
C ARG A 102 -9.23 -9.41 -6.09
N SER A 103 -8.77 -9.11 -7.30
CA SER A 103 -8.92 -10.02 -8.44
C SER A 103 -8.02 -11.25 -8.28
N ILE A 104 -6.77 -11.05 -7.84
CA ILE A 104 -5.82 -12.14 -7.54
C ILE A 104 -6.30 -12.99 -6.37
N LEU A 105 -6.72 -12.37 -5.25
CA LEU A 105 -7.25 -13.11 -4.10
C LEU A 105 -8.45 -13.99 -4.46
N ARG A 106 -9.30 -13.53 -5.39
CA ARG A 106 -10.47 -14.29 -5.87
C ARG A 106 -10.12 -15.59 -6.60
N ARG A 107 -8.86 -15.79 -6.99
CA ARG A 107 -8.42 -17.06 -7.56
C ARG A 107 -8.36 -18.17 -6.52
N ALA A 108 -8.03 -17.82 -5.28
CA ALA A 108 -8.00 -18.76 -4.18
C ALA A 108 -9.31 -18.79 -3.37
N ASP A 109 -9.99 -17.64 -3.22
CA ASP A 109 -11.30 -17.52 -2.60
C ASP A 109 -12.22 -16.59 -3.42
N PRO A 110 -13.07 -17.13 -4.31
CA PRO A 110 -13.94 -16.34 -5.18
C PRO A 110 -14.87 -15.36 -4.46
N GLN A 111 -15.23 -15.65 -3.20
CA GLN A 111 -16.13 -14.82 -2.40
C GLN A 111 -15.37 -13.82 -1.52
N LEU A 112 -14.06 -14.01 -1.33
CA LEU A 112 -13.25 -13.28 -0.34
C LEU A 112 -13.88 -13.40 1.06
N SER A 113 -14.31 -14.62 1.41
CA SER A 113 -15.03 -14.96 2.65
C SER A 113 -14.23 -14.66 3.93
N PHE A 114 -12.90 -14.59 3.81
CA PHE A 114 -12.03 -14.19 4.91
C PHE A 114 -12.03 -12.69 5.20
N LEU A 115 -12.55 -11.82 4.31
CA LEU A 115 -12.54 -10.37 4.51
C LEU A 115 -13.85 -9.88 5.12
N TRP A 116 -13.74 -9.22 6.29
CA TRP A 116 -14.89 -8.69 7.03
C TRP A 116 -14.76 -7.18 7.20
N PRO A 117 -15.87 -6.42 7.13
CA PRO A 117 -15.82 -4.97 7.34
C PRO A 117 -15.40 -4.66 8.78
N VAL A 118 -14.36 -3.83 8.96
CA VAL A 118 -13.89 -3.41 10.30
C VAL A 118 -14.90 -2.49 11.00
N GLY A 119 -15.81 -1.89 10.24
CA GLY A 119 -16.89 -1.06 10.76
C GLY A 119 -16.40 0.33 11.15
N HIS A 120 -16.60 0.72 12.41
CA HIS A 120 -16.25 2.02 12.95
C HIS A 120 -14.78 2.07 13.34
N TYR A 121 -14.04 3.08 12.86
CA TYR A 121 -12.66 3.34 13.24
C TYR A 121 -12.45 4.83 13.56
N PRO A 122 -12.34 5.20 14.84
CA PRO A 122 -12.16 6.59 15.24
C PRO A 122 -10.69 7.03 15.09
N VAL A 123 -10.50 8.33 14.93
CA VAL A 123 -9.22 9.01 15.20
C VAL A 123 -9.24 9.48 16.64
N ILE A 124 -8.34 8.95 17.47
CA ILE A 124 -8.23 9.26 18.90
C ILE A 124 -7.04 10.17 19.17
N SER A 125 -7.15 11.01 20.20
CA SER A 125 -6.08 11.90 20.63
C SER A 125 -6.14 12.16 22.13
N ALA A 126 -4.98 12.38 22.76
CA ALA A 126 -4.93 12.80 24.16
C ALA A 126 -5.35 14.28 24.34
N ARG A 127 -5.28 15.08 23.27
CA ARG A 127 -5.54 16.53 23.31
C ARG A 127 -6.96 16.90 22.86
N TRP A 128 -7.56 16.10 21.99
CA TRP A 128 -8.81 16.44 21.31
C TRP A 128 -9.84 15.31 21.43
N PRO A 129 -11.14 15.62 21.44
CA PRO A 129 -12.19 14.60 21.39
C PRO A 129 -12.08 13.75 20.13
N ASP A 130 -12.41 12.47 20.26
CA ASP A 130 -12.42 11.52 19.15
C ASP A 130 -13.19 12.03 17.93
N GLU A 131 -12.62 11.83 16.75
CA GLU A 131 -13.30 12.09 15.47
C GLU A 131 -13.57 10.78 14.74
N ASP A 132 -14.86 10.53 14.47
CA ASP A 132 -15.27 9.39 13.66
C ASP A 132 -15.30 9.78 12.19
N LEU A 133 -14.50 9.08 11.39
CA LEU A 133 -14.40 9.26 9.95
C LEU A 133 -15.16 8.18 9.17
N SER A 134 -15.89 7.31 9.87
CA SER A 134 -16.71 6.27 9.28
C SER A 134 -18.04 6.78 8.70
N GLY A 135 -18.58 6.04 7.73
CA GLY A 135 -19.89 6.33 7.14
C GLY A 135 -19.94 7.62 6.32
N LEU A 136 -18.82 8.10 5.78
CA LEU A 136 -18.83 9.17 4.78
C LEU A 136 -19.51 8.68 3.49
N PRO A 137 -20.30 9.51 2.79
CA PRO A 137 -20.88 9.15 1.51
C PRO A 137 -19.81 8.64 0.54
N ALA A 138 -20.10 7.59 -0.21
CA ALA A 138 -19.11 7.02 -1.14
C ALA A 138 -18.88 7.87 -2.41
N ALA A 139 -19.75 8.85 -2.70
CA ALA A 139 -19.70 9.64 -3.93
C ALA A 139 -19.13 11.05 -3.69
N PRO A 140 -17.97 11.40 -4.25
CA PRO A 140 -17.52 12.79 -4.35
C PRO A 140 -18.45 13.63 -5.24
N PRO A 141 -18.61 14.95 -4.99
CA PRO A 141 -17.98 15.73 -3.91
C PRO A 141 -18.72 15.62 -2.55
N PHE A 142 -19.77 14.82 -2.44
CA PHE A 142 -20.58 14.71 -1.22
C PHE A 142 -19.81 14.09 -0.05
N ASN A 143 -18.76 13.32 -0.32
CA ASN A 143 -17.86 12.79 0.70
C ASN A 143 -17.05 13.88 1.41
N LEU A 144 -16.47 14.81 0.65
CA LEU A 144 -15.73 15.97 1.17
C LEU A 144 -16.67 16.95 1.86
N LEU A 145 -17.86 17.16 1.30
CA LEU A 145 -18.86 18.03 1.91
C LEU A 145 -19.37 17.43 3.22
N ALA A 146 -19.61 16.12 3.27
CA ALA A 146 -20.00 15.43 4.51
C ALA A 146 -18.86 15.41 5.53
N LEU A 147 -17.61 15.27 5.12
CA LEU A 147 -16.45 15.40 6.01
C LEU A 147 -16.38 16.81 6.61
N ALA A 148 -16.52 17.83 5.77
CA ALA A 148 -16.53 19.23 6.21
C ALA A 148 -17.74 19.58 7.11
N LEU A 149 -18.88 18.91 6.93
CA LEU A 149 -20.08 19.10 7.76
C LEU A 149 -20.09 18.27 9.04
N ARG A 150 -19.42 17.10 9.06
CA ARG A 150 -19.40 16.16 10.20
C ARG A 150 -18.18 16.35 11.11
N SER A 151 -17.06 16.83 10.58
CA SER A 151 -15.89 17.09 11.42
C SER A 151 -16.18 18.25 12.37
N ARG A 152 -15.94 18.02 13.67
CA ARG A 152 -16.06 19.04 14.70
C ARG A 152 -14.82 19.92 14.77
N SER A 153 -13.75 19.54 14.07
CA SER A 153 -12.49 20.29 13.98
C SER A 153 -12.50 21.34 12.86
N LEU A 154 -13.31 21.18 11.82
CA LEU A 154 -13.34 22.08 10.66
C LEU A 154 -14.25 23.31 10.90
N SER A 155 -13.66 24.51 11.05
CA SER A 155 -14.43 25.75 11.16
C SER A 155 -14.78 26.33 9.79
N ARG A 156 -15.93 27.02 9.69
CA ARG A 156 -16.34 27.72 8.46
C ARG A 156 -15.33 28.79 8.01
N ARG A 157 -14.58 29.36 8.96
CA ARG A 157 -13.56 30.38 8.68
C ARG A 157 -12.36 29.79 7.94
N GLU A 158 -11.92 28.60 8.33
CA GLU A 158 -10.81 27.87 7.68
C GLU A 158 -11.15 27.51 6.24
N LEU A 159 -12.38 27.05 5.97
CA LEU A 159 -12.81 26.71 4.62
C LEU A 159 -12.79 27.92 3.67
N THR A 160 -13.01 29.13 4.20
CA THR A 160 -12.97 30.39 3.43
C THR A 160 -11.59 31.03 3.34
N SER A 161 -10.64 30.63 4.20
CA SER A 161 -9.26 31.18 4.21
C SER A 161 -8.24 30.28 3.54
N ALA A 162 -8.60 29.04 3.19
CA ALA A 162 -7.72 28.10 2.49
C ALA A 162 -7.21 28.69 1.16
N ASP A 163 -5.94 28.45 0.83
CA ASP A 163 -5.37 28.81 -0.46
C ASP A 163 -6.20 28.13 -1.57
N PRO A 164 -6.89 28.90 -2.44
CA PRO A 164 -7.72 28.33 -3.50
C PRO A 164 -6.90 27.49 -4.47
N ASP A 165 -5.61 27.77 -4.64
CA ASP A 165 -4.74 26.99 -5.53
C ASP A 165 -4.41 25.62 -4.92
N ALA A 166 -4.18 25.54 -3.61
CA ALA A 166 -3.95 24.26 -2.92
C ALA A 166 -5.24 23.41 -2.86
N GLY A 167 -6.39 24.02 -2.57
CA GLY A 167 -7.69 23.33 -2.63
C GLY A 167 -8.03 22.82 -4.03
N ARG A 168 -7.71 23.61 -5.06
CA ARG A 168 -7.85 23.20 -6.46
C ARG A 168 -6.90 22.05 -6.79
N ALA A 169 -5.64 22.07 -6.35
CA ALA A 169 -4.68 21.01 -6.62
C ALA A 169 -5.19 19.64 -6.14
N LEU A 170 -5.81 19.58 -4.96
CA LEU A 170 -6.45 18.37 -4.45
C LEU A 170 -7.58 17.87 -5.37
N LEU A 171 -8.40 18.77 -5.93
CA LEU A 171 -9.52 18.43 -6.81
C LEU A 171 -9.13 18.19 -8.27
N ALA A 172 -7.97 18.69 -8.70
CA ALA A 172 -7.54 18.76 -10.10
C ALA A 172 -6.44 17.75 -10.43
N TYR A 173 -6.26 16.71 -9.61
CA TYR A 173 -5.24 15.68 -9.82
C TYR A 173 -5.17 15.25 -11.30
N ASP A 174 -4.01 15.42 -11.92
CA ASP A 174 -3.62 14.82 -13.18
C ASP A 174 -2.15 14.47 -13.05
N ARG A 175 -1.78 13.23 -13.34
CA ARG A 175 -0.41 12.76 -13.08
C ARG A 175 0.66 13.69 -13.63
N ALA A 176 0.54 14.12 -14.89
CA ALA A 176 1.57 14.91 -15.53
C ALA A 176 1.66 16.32 -14.92
N THR A 177 0.52 17.00 -14.79
CA THR A 177 0.47 18.36 -14.24
C THR A 177 0.82 18.38 -12.76
N THR A 178 0.23 17.49 -11.96
CA THR A 178 0.49 17.40 -10.51
C THR A 178 1.96 17.11 -10.22
N THR A 179 2.58 16.17 -10.93
CA THR A 179 4.01 15.90 -10.77
C THR A 179 4.86 17.12 -11.16
N ALA A 180 4.59 17.74 -12.31
CA ALA A 180 5.36 18.89 -12.77
C ALA A 180 5.27 20.10 -11.81
N GLU A 181 4.12 20.31 -11.17
CA GLU A 181 3.89 21.45 -10.29
C GLU A 181 4.30 21.20 -8.83
N LEU A 182 4.17 19.97 -8.33
CA LEU A 182 4.23 19.70 -6.89
C LEU A 182 5.31 18.69 -6.48
N ASP A 183 6.01 18.02 -7.39
CA ASP A 183 6.96 16.98 -6.97
C ASP A 183 8.14 17.54 -6.18
N GLY A 184 8.59 18.76 -6.49
CA GLY A 184 9.66 19.44 -5.76
C GLY A 184 9.25 20.04 -4.41
N VAL A 185 7.99 19.92 -4.01
CA VAL A 185 7.44 20.47 -2.75
C VAL A 185 7.18 19.32 -1.78
N ASP A 186 7.55 19.48 -0.52
CA ASP A 186 7.20 18.49 0.51
C ASP A 186 5.73 18.62 0.94
N ALA A 187 5.17 17.50 1.40
CA ALA A 187 3.77 17.39 1.75
C ALA A 187 3.38 18.29 2.93
N ALA A 188 4.29 18.49 3.90
CA ALA A 188 4.05 19.39 5.03
C ALA A 188 3.88 20.85 4.54
N SER A 189 4.82 21.34 3.73
CA SER A 189 4.76 22.67 3.12
C SER A 189 3.51 22.86 2.26
N PHE A 190 3.07 21.83 1.53
CA PHE A 190 1.83 21.88 0.76
C PHE A 190 0.59 21.97 1.67
N LEU A 191 0.53 21.16 2.73
CA LEU A 191 -0.60 21.16 3.67
C LEU A 191 -0.71 22.49 4.43
N ASP A 192 0.40 23.15 4.75
CA ASP A 192 0.39 24.47 5.39
C ASP A 192 -0.28 25.55 4.53
N ARG A 193 -0.24 25.42 3.19
CA ARG A 193 -0.95 26.33 2.29
C ARG A 193 -2.47 26.20 2.38
N LEU A 194 -2.99 25.06 2.82
CA LEU A 194 -4.44 24.90 3.05
C LEU A 194 -4.94 25.77 4.21
N GLY A 195 -4.04 26.40 5.00
CA GLY A 195 -4.41 27.37 6.03
C GLY A 195 -5.21 26.75 7.18
N MET A 196 -5.03 25.45 7.44
CA MET A 196 -5.73 24.71 8.47
C MET A 196 -5.14 24.97 9.86
N THR A 197 -5.99 25.01 10.88
CA THR A 197 -5.53 25.06 12.28
C THR A 197 -4.77 23.80 12.66
N GLU A 198 -3.97 23.87 13.74
CA GLU A 198 -3.28 22.70 14.31
C GLU A 198 -4.24 21.53 14.54
N ARG A 199 -5.42 21.81 15.11
CA ARG A 199 -6.45 20.80 15.37
C ARG A 199 -6.94 20.12 14.08
N THR A 200 -7.30 20.89 13.05
CA THR A 200 -7.76 20.35 11.76
C THR A 200 -6.68 19.51 11.10
N ARG A 201 -5.43 20.00 11.10
CA ARG A 201 -4.29 19.27 10.54
C ARG A 201 -4.09 17.94 11.29
N SER A 202 -4.09 17.95 12.61
CA SER A 202 -3.86 16.73 13.40
C SER A 202 -5.01 15.73 13.27
N MET A 203 -6.26 16.15 13.45
CA MET A 203 -7.39 15.20 13.48
C MET A 203 -7.80 14.70 12.08
N LEU A 204 -7.65 15.52 11.03
CA LEU A 204 -8.15 15.17 9.69
C LEU A 204 -7.06 14.90 8.66
N PHE A 205 -5.79 15.23 8.90
CA PHE A 205 -4.73 15.01 7.92
C PHE A 205 -3.57 14.22 8.49
N GLU A 206 -3.15 14.43 9.73
CA GLU A 206 -2.02 13.73 10.33
C GLU A 206 -2.31 12.24 10.50
N ALA A 207 -3.46 11.87 11.06
CA ALA A 207 -3.84 10.46 11.22
C ALA A 207 -3.87 9.71 9.89
N PHE A 208 -4.38 10.34 8.82
CA PHE A 208 -4.34 9.75 7.48
C PHE A 208 -2.94 9.78 6.88
N ALA A 209 -2.26 10.93 6.97
CA ALA A 209 -0.97 11.11 6.36
C ALA A 209 0.01 10.11 6.94
N ARG A 210 0.08 9.93 8.27
CA ARG A 210 0.96 8.95 8.91
C ARG A 210 0.57 7.50 8.62
N SER A 211 -0.73 7.20 8.46
CA SER A 211 -1.20 5.86 8.10
C SER A 211 -0.90 5.44 6.66
N PHE A 212 -0.70 6.41 5.75
CA PHE A 212 -0.50 6.13 4.32
C PHE A 212 0.86 6.56 3.79
N PHE A 213 1.48 7.54 4.45
CA PHE A 213 2.69 8.21 4.05
C PHE A 213 3.58 8.37 5.28
N CYS A 214 4.88 8.22 5.10
CA CYS A 214 5.84 8.44 6.17
C CYS A 214 5.76 9.89 6.72
N ASN A 215 6.72 10.30 7.54
CA ASN A 215 6.87 11.69 7.96
C ASN A 215 6.59 12.68 6.80
N GLN A 216 5.66 13.64 7.02
CA GLN A 216 5.13 14.52 5.97
C GLN A 216 6.22 15.39 5.31
N GLY A 217 7.30 15.71 6.04
CA GLY A 217 8.43 16.47 5.50
C GLY A 217 9.28 15.68 4.49
N ASP A 218 9.19 14.35 4.49
CA ASP A 218 9.97 13.46 3.62
C ASP A 218 9.13 12.91 2.45
N LEU A 219 7.91 13.42 2.25
CA LEU A 219 6.98 12.98 1.21
C LEU A 219 6.79 14.09 0.17
N SER A 220 6.85 13.75 -1.12
CA SER A 220 6.45 14.61 -2.23
C SER A 220 4.97 15.02 -2.13
N ALA A 221 4.69 16.31 -2.25
CA ALA A 221 3.32 16.83 -2.31
C ALA A 221 2.55 16.28 -3.53
N ALA A 222 3.24 15.96 -4.62
CA ALA A 222 2.61 15.29 -5.75
C ALA A 222 2.09 13.88 -5.38
N GLU A 223 2.85 13.13 -4.59
CA GLU A 223 2.44 11.81 -4.09
C GLU A 223 1.27 11.94 -3.09
N LEU A 224 1.31 12.93 -2.20
CA LEU A 224 0.18 13.25 -1.30
C LEU A 224 -1.11 13.51 -2.10
N VAL A 225 -1.07 14.40 -3.09
CA VAL A 225 -2.25 14.75 -3.91
C VAL A 225 -2.73 13.54 -4.71
N ALA A 226 -1.81 12.74 -5.26
CA ALA A 226 -2.15 11.51 -5.96
C ALA A 226 -2.89 10.52 -5.06
N MET A 227 -2.42 10.34 -3.83
CA MET A 227 -3.00 9.41 -2.87
C MET A 227 -4.30 9.95 -2.25
N PHE A 228 -4.41 11.27 -2.06
CA PHE A 228 -5.67 11.91 -1.72
C PHE A 228 -6.74 11.66 -2.79
N HIS A 229 -6.38 11.82 -4.06
CA HIS A 229 -7.26 11.45 -5.15
C HIS A 229 -7.56 9.95 -5.14
N TYR A 230 -6.55 9.10 -4.90
CA TYR A 230 -6.74 7.65 -4.89
C TYR A 230 -7.74 7.15 -3.83
N TYR A 231 -7.64 7.64 -2.59
CA TYR A 231 -8.47 7.16 -1.49
C TYR A 231 -9.81 7.89 -1.35
N PHE A 232 -9.87 9.17 -1.70
CA PHE A 232 -11.04 10.01 -1.43
C PHE A 232 -11.81 10.39 -2.70
N LEU A 233 -11.16 11.04 -3.66
CA LEU A 233 -11.88 11.62 -4.80
C LEU A 233 -12.18 10.62 -5.92
N GLY A 234 -11.22 9.79 -6.27
CA GLY A 234 -11.35 8.80 -7.33
C GLY A 234 -12.05 7.52 -6.88
N ASN A 235 -12.16 7.29 -5.57
CA ASN A 235 -12.63 6.03 -5.00
C ASN A 235 -14.17 5.96 -4.93
N PRO A 236 -14.85 5.15 -5.76
CA PRO A 236 -16.29 5.01 -5.69
C PRO A 236 -16.79 4.14 -4.53
N GLU A 237 -15.92 3.39 -3.84
CA GLU A 237 -16.26 2.54 -2.69
C GLU A 237 -16.15 3.28 -1.34
N GLY A 238 -15.62 4.51 -1.34
CA GLY A 238 -15.29 5.24 -0.13
C GLY A 238 -14.12 4.63 0.66
N ILE A 239 -13.76 5.25 1.78
CA ILE A 239 -12.58 4.85 2.58
C ILE A 239 -12.82 3.64 3.49
N ALA A 240 -13.96 2.96 3.35
CA ALA A 240 -14.22 1.73 4.08
C ALA A 240 -13.22 0.63 3.65
N PHE A 241 -12.68 -0.07 4.63
CA PHE A 241 -11.80 -1.21 4.41
C PHE A 241 -12.31 -2.43 5.17
N ASP A 242 -11.93 -3.59 4.62
CA ASP A 242 -12.15 -4.87 5.25
C ASP A 242 -10.82 -5.33 5.89
N ALA A 243 -10.87 -6.33 6.76
CA ALA A 243 -9.70 -7.00 7.31
C ALA A 243 -9.93 -8.53 7.38
N PRO A 244 -8.86 -9.33 7.38
CA PRO A 244 -8.97 -10.78 7.52
C PRO A 244 -9.59 -11.21 8.86
N CYS A 245 -10.44 -12.23 8.86
CA CYS A 245 -11.00 -12.84 10.07
C CYS A 245 -10.04 -13.86 10.73
N THR A 246 -8.84 -14.05 10.18
CA THR A 246 -7.76 -14.93 10.64
C THR A 246 -6.43 -14.46 10.04
N ASP A 247 -5.32 -15.04 10.48
CA ASP A 247 -3.98 -14.61 10.13
C ASP A 247 -3.70 -14.62 8.61
N HIS A 248 -2.78 -13.77 8.15
CA HIS A 248 -2.46 -13.66 6.71
C HIS A 248 -1.91 -14.96 6.10
N ALA A 249 -1.23 -15.83 6.85
CA ALA A 249 -0.70 -17.09 6.30
C ALA A 249 -1.87 -18.03 5.95
N THR A 250 -2.83 -18.18 6.85
CA THR A 250 -4.02 -19.00 6.67
C THR A 250 -4.98 -18.38 5.64
N ALA A 251 -5.22 -17.07 5.73
CA ALA A 251 -6.21 -16.36 4.90
C ALA A 251 -5.75 -16.14 3.45
N VAL A 252 -4.47 -15.84 3.24
CA VAL A 252 -3.96 -15.36 1.94
C VAL A 252 -2.94 -16.30 1.34
N TRP A 253 -1.87 -16.61 2.09
CA TRP A 253 -0.67 -17.21 1.49
C TRP A 253 -0.78 -18.70 1.24
N GLN A 254 -1.31 -19.48 2.20
CA GLN A 254 -1.53 -20.91 1.99
C GLN A 254 -2.52 -21.19 0.84
N PRO A 255 -3.67 -20.49 0.73
CA PRO A 255 -4.56 -20.65 -0.42
C PRO A 255 -3.90 -20.30 -1.76
N LEU A 256 -3.16 -19.18 -1.86
CA LEU A 256 -2.47 -18.79 -3.09
C LEU A 256 -1.32 -19.75 -3.44
N TRP A 257 -0.60 -20.28 -2.44
CA TRP A 257 0.40 -21.32 -2.65
C TRP A 257 -0.23 -22.56 -3.28
N ARG A 258 -1.33 -23.05 -2.71
CA ARG A 258 -2.07 -24.20 -3.25
C ARG A 258 -2.54 -23.93 -4.68
N TYR A 259 -3.04 -22.74 -4.95
CA TYR A 259 -3.48 -22.34 -6.29
C TYR A 259 -2.32 -22.36 -7.29
N LEU A 260 -1.19 -21.72 -6.98
CA LEU A 260 0.02 -21.76 -7.83
C LEU A 260 0.52 -23.20 -8.08
N THR A 261 0.54 -24.03 -7.03
CA THR A 261 0.95 -25.43 -7.14
C THR A 261 0.01 -26.21 -8.05
N SER A 262 -1.31 -25.94 -7.99
CA SER A 262 -2.29 -26.59 -8.86
C SER A 262 -2.13 -26.22 -10.35
N LEU A 263 -1.52 -25.07 -10.64
CA LEU A 263 -1.14 -24.62 -11.98
C LEU A 263 0.24 -25.14 -12.42
N GLY A 264 0.92 -25.95 -11.59
CA GLY A 264 2.24 -26.50 -11.86
C GLY A 264 3.41 -25.54 -11.62
N ALA A 265 3.18 -24.39 -10.96
CA ALA A 265 4.26 -23.48 -10.58
C ALA A 265 5.11 -24.08 -9.45
N GLN A 266 6.43 -23.83 -9.51
CA GLN A 266 7.38 -24.24 -8.47
C GLN A 266 7.63 -23.08 -7.51
N VAL A 267 7.13 -23.20 -6.28
CA VAL A 267 7.39 -22.22 -5.22
C VAL A 267 8.52 -22.73 -4.32
N ARG A 268 9.59 -21.94 -4.19
CA ARG A 268 10.78 -22.27 -3.38
C ARG A 268 11.03 -21.17 -2.35
N THR A 269 10.84 -21.50 -1.08
CA THR A 269 11.22 -20.65 0.07
C THR A 269 12.64 -20.94 0.53
N GLY A 270 13.24 -20.07 1.35
CA GLY A 270 14.65 -20.13 1.75
C GLY A 270 15.63 -19.93 0.57
N ALA A 271 15.13 -19.46 -0.57
CA ALA A 271 15.83 -19.36 -1.84
C ALA A 271 16.27 -17.93 -2.12
N ARG A 272 17.09 -17.36 -1.22
CA ARG A 272 17.60 -15.99 -1.35
C ARG A 272 18.43 -15.82 -2.63
N VAL A 273 17.96 -14.96 -3.52
CA VAL A 273 18.72 -14.50 -4.67
C VAL A 273 19.71 -13.42 -4.25
N THR A 274 20.97 -13.56 -4.67
CA THR A 274 22.04 -12.62 -4.32
C THR A 274 22.49 -11.77 -5.49
N ALA A 275 22.38 -12.28 -6.71
CA ALA A 275 22.75 -11.58 -7.93
C ALA A 275 22.05 -12.18 -9.16
N VAL A 276 22.00 -11.41 -10.25
CA VAL A 276 21.49 -11.81 -11.55
C VAL A 276 22.43 -11.35 -12.65
N HIS A 277 22.71 -12.21 -13.62
CA HIS A 277 23.69 -11.94 -14.67
C HIS A 277 23.08 -12.20 -16.05
N PRO A 278 23.39 -11.38 -17.06
CA PRO A 278 23.05 -11.69 -18.44
C PRO A 278 23.61 -13.06 -18.84
N ASP A 279 22.80 -13.87 -19.53
CA ASP A 279 23.16 -15.20 -20.01
C ASP A 279 22.61 -15.41 -21.43
N GLY A 280 23.40 -15.01 -22.43
CA GLY A 280 22.98 -15.00 -23.84
C GLY A 280 21.73 -14.16 -24.06
N ALA A 281 20.61 -14.81 -24.39
CA ALA A 281 19.31 -14.17 -24.60
C ALA A 281 18.42 -14.15 -23.33
N GLY A 282 18.93 -14.60 -22.19
CA GLY A 282 18.24 -14.69 -20.92
C GLY A 282 19.10 -14.23 -19.75
N TRP A 283 18.82 -14.81 -18.58
CA TRP A 283 19.35 -14.40 -17.30
C TRP A 283 19.72 -15.62 -16.47
N ARG A 284 20.87 -15.55 -15.80
CA ARG A 284 21.29 -16.48 -14.76
C ARG A 284 21.05 -15.87 -13.39
N ILE A 285 20.34 -16.59 -12.54
CA ILE A 285 20.00 -16.19 -11.17
C ILE A 285 20.94 -16.91 -10.20
N GLU A 286 21.63 -16.16 -9.34
CA GLU A 286 22.51 -16.70 -8.31
C GLU A 286 21.81 -16.76 -6.95
N GLY A 287 22.04 -17.86 -6.22
CA GLY A 287 21.49 -18.14 -4.90
C GLY A 287 21.45 -19.65 -4.64
N PRO A 288 20.88 -20.11 -3.50
CA PRO A 288 20.75 -21.53 -3.18
C PRO A 288 19.96 -22.33 -4.22
N ALA A 289 19.03 -21.68 -4.92
CA ALA A 289 18.20 -22.24 -5.98
C ALA A 289 18.59 -21.70 -7.36
N ALA A 290 19.89 -21.64 -7.65
CA ALA A 290 20.42 -21.10 -8.91
C ALA A 290 19.73 -21.73 -10.14
N THR A 291 19.39 -20.89 -11.10
CA THR A 291 18.65 -21.28 -12.31
C THR A 291 18.87 -20.25 -13.42
N THR A 292 18.42 -20.55 -14.63
CA THR A 292 18.37 -19.60 -15.75
C THR A 292 16.93 -19.42 -16.23
N THR A 293 16.66 -18.32 -16.94
CA THR A 293 15.37 -18.04 -17.58
C THR A 293 15.53 -17.01 -18.68
N ARG A 294 14.60 -16.97 -19.64
CA ARG A 294 14.49 -15.85 -20.60
C ARG A 294 13.67 -14.69 -20.04
N HIS A 295 12.72 -14.97 -19.14
CA HIS A 295 11.83 -13.99 -18.54
C HIS A 295 12.02 -13.98 -17.03
N LEU A 296 12.50 -12.85 -16.50
CA LEU A 296 12.83 -12.64 -15.10
C LEU A 296 12.02 -11.46 -14.55
N VAL A 297 11.34 -11.66 -13.43
CA VAL A 297 10.64 -10.61 -12.68
C VAL A 297 11.29 -10.47 -11.31
N LEU A 298 11.88 -9.30 -11.04
CA LEU A 298 12.39 -8.93 -9.72
C LEU A 298 11.30 -8.21 -8.93
N ALA A 299 10.61 -8.95 -8.05
CA ALA A 299 9.52 -8.49 -7.19
C ALA A 299 9.97 -8.32 -5.73
N LEU A 300 11.07 -7.59 -5.54
CA LEU A 300 11.77 -7.39 -4.26
C LEU A 300 11.37 -6.07 -3.59
N ASP A 301 11.62 -5.89 -2.29
CA ASP A 301 11.56 -4.56 -1.69
C ASP A 301 12.71 -3.67 -2.18
N PRO A 302 12.65 -2.33 -2.00
CA PRO A 302 13.66 -1.41 -2.52
C PRO A 302 15.08 -1.69 -2.00
N GLY A 303 15.22 -2.12 -0.75
CA GLY A 303 16.51 -2.44 -0.14
C GLY A 303 17.10 -3.71 -0.74
N ALA A 304 16.30 -4.78 -0.83
CA ALA A 304 16.70 -6.04 -1.43
C ALA A 304 16.99 -5.91 -2.94
N LEU A 305 16.18 -5.15 -3.68
CA LEU A 305 16.44 -4.90 -5.11
C LEU A 305 17.78 -4.19 -5.30
N ARG A 306 18.05 -3.13 -4.52
CA ARG A 306 19.33 -2.42 -4.56
C ARG A 306 20.49 -3.37 -4.25
N ALA A 307 20.36 -4.22 -3.23
CA ALA A 307 21.40 -5.19 -2.87
C ALA A 307 21.68 -6.19 -4.01
N VAL A 308 20.65 -6.77 -4.62
CA VAL A 308 20.80 -7.69 -5.76
C VAL A 308 21.44 -7.00 -6.96
N VAL A 309 21.02 -5.77 -7.28
CA VAL A 309 21.59 -4.99 -8.38
C VAL A 309 23.05 -4.62 -8.13
N THR A 310 23.41 -4.23 -6.90
CA THR A 310 24.81 -4.00 -6.50
C THR A 310 25.64 -5.28 -6.57
N GLY A 311 25.07 -6.43 -6.19
CA GLY A 311 25.68 -7.75 -6.34
C GLY A 311 25.81 -8.23 -7.79
N SER A 312 25.30 -7.47 -8.76
CA SER A 312 25.22 -7.86 -10.18
C SER A 312 26.00 -6.90 -11.10
N PRO A 313 27.35 -6.87 -11.09
CA PRO A 313 28.12 -5.92 -11.91
C PRO A 313 27.82 -6.00 -13.42
N ALA A 314 27.57 -7.20 -13.95
CA ALA A 314 27.23 -7.38 -15.35
C ALA A 314 25.85 -6.80 -15.71
N LEU A 315 24.93 -6.70 -14.75
CA LEU A 315 23.63 -6.04 -14.94
C LEU A 315 23.81 -4.54 -15.19
N ALA A 316 24.79 -3.88 -14.58
CA ALA A 316 25.03 -2.45 -14.78
C ALA A 316 25.38 -2.13 -16.25
N ALA A 317 26.07 -3.04 -16.94
CA ALA A 317 26.37 -2.91 -18.36
C ALA A 317 25.15 -3.22 -19.25
N ALA A 318 24.33 -4.21 -18.90
CA ALA A 318 23.16 -4.62 -19.67
C ALA A 318 21.93 -3.71 -19.46
N ALA A 319 21.82 -3.07 -18.29
CA ALA A 319 20.69 -2.29 -17.83
C ALA A 319 21.14 -1.01 -17.08
N PRO A 320 21.93 -0.11 -17.70
CA PRO A 320 22.51 1.05 -17.03
C PRO A 320 21.46 1.98 -16.39
N ARG A 321 20.30 2.15 -17.03
CA ARG A 321 19.20 2.97 -16.49
C ARG A 321 18.60 2.29 -15.26
N LEU A 322 18.28 0.99 -15.34
CA LEU A 322 17.77 0.26 -14.17
C LEU A 322 18.77 0.34 -13.00
N HIS A 323 20.06 0.15 -13.27
CA HIS A 323 21.09 0.21 -12.25
C HIS A 323 21.11 1.57 -11.53
N ALA A 324 21.10 2.67 -12.29
CA ALA A 324 21.05 4.02 -11.73
C ALA A 324 19.76 4.27 -10.93
N GLN A 325 18.61 3.83 -11.43
CA GLN A 325 17.33 3.95 -10.74
C GLN A 325 17.30 3.17 -9.42
N CYS A 326 17.85 1.95 -9.39
CA CYS A 326 17.93 1.13 -8.18
C CYS A 326 18.88 1.73 -7.14
N ALA A 327 20.00 2.33 -7.58
CA ALA A 327 20.92 3.04 -6.70
C ALA A 327 20.26 4.25 -6.03
N ALA A 328 19.33 4.92 -6.72
CA ALA A 328 18.59 6.08 -6.22
C ALA A 328 17.41 5.71 -5.29
N LEU A 329 17.04 4.43 -5.17
CA LEU A 329 15.93 4.01 -4.32
C LEU A 329 16.18 4.35 -2.84
N ARG A 330 15.16 4.91 -2.21
CA ARG A 330 15.16 5.26 -0.79
C ARG A 330 14.20 4.35 -0.04
N VAL A 331 14.66 3.85 1.10
CA VAL A 331 13.85 3.10 2.05
C VAL A 331 13.32 4.09 3.07
N ALA A 332 12.05 3.96 3.42
CA ALA A 332 11.41 4.77 4.44
C ALA A 332 12.01 4.52 5.83
N PRO A 333 11.81 5.45 6.79
CA PRO A 333 12.05 5.17 8.20
C PRO A 333 11.38 3.87 8.65
N PRO A 334 11.91 3.19 9.68
CA PRO A 334 11.40 1.90 10.10
C PRO A 334 9.97 2.02 10.62
N PHE A 335 9.17 0.99 10.35
CA PHE A 335 7.91 0.79 11.07
C PHE A 335 8.19 -0.03 12.33
N ALA A 336 7.45 0.25 13.39
CA ALA A 336 7.46 -0.53 14.62
C ALA A 336 6.09 -1.16 14.86
N VAL A 337 6.09 -2.43 15.28
CA VAL A 337 4.89 -3.15 15.68
C VAL A 337 5.16 -3.79 17.03
N SER A 338 4.22 -3.63 17.97
CA SER A 338 4.22 -4.35 19.24
C SER A 338 2.87 -5.02 19.43
N ARG A 339 2.84 -6.35 19.39
CA ARG A 339 1.66 -7.15 19.74
C ARG A 339 1.75 -7.57 21.19
N LEU A 340 0.69 -7.30 21.95
CA LEU A 340 0.62 -7.47 23.40
C LEU A 340 -0.51 -8.45 23.74
N TRP A 341 -0.22 -9.43 24.57
CA TRP A 341 -1.20 -10.29 25.22
C TRP A 341 -1.36 -9.82 26.67
N LEU A 342 -2.54 -9.32 27.01
CA LEU A 342 -2.82 -8.70 28.32
C LEU A 342 -3.63 -9.63 29.22
N ASP A 343 -3.46 -9.50 30.53
CA ASP A 343 -4.20 -10.23 31.57
C ASP A 343 -5.68 -9.88 31.68
N ARG A 344 -6.13 -8.83 30.99
CA ARG A 344 -7.50 -8.32 31.01
C ARG A 344 -7.90 -7.77 29.64
N ASP A 345 -9.21 -7.67 29.42
CA ASP A 345 -9.74 -6.97 28.25
C ASP A 345 -9.66 -5.43 28.40
N VAL A 346 -9.66 -4.74 27.27
CA VAL A 346 -9.82 -3.29 27.19
C VAL A 346 -11.30 -2.91 27.28
N ALA A 347 -11.63 -1.63 27.49
CA ALA A 347 -13.02 -1.21 27.64
C ALA A 347 -13.91 -1.71 26.45
N PRO A 348 -15.15 -2.19 26.71
CA PRO A 348 -16.01 -2.74 25.66
C PRO A 348 -16.32 -1.77 24.51
N GLY A 349 -16.24 -0.46 24.77
CA GLY A 349 -16.44 0.59 23.77
C GLY A 349 -15.24 0.86 22.86
N ARG A 350 -14.05 0.25 23.10
CA ARG A 350 -12.90 0.44 22.19
C ARG A 350 -13.18 -0.20 20.83
N ALA A 351 -12.99 0.58 19.77
CA ALA A 351 -13.13 0.10 18.40
C ALA A 351 -12.11 -1.01 18.09
N VAL A 352 -12.40 -1.81 17.05
CA VAL A 352 -11.47 -2.85 16.57
C VAL A 352 -10.17 -2.21 16.08
N PHE A 353 -10.26 -1.07 15.40
CA PHE A 353 -9.12 -0.29 14.92
C PHE A 353 -9.33 1.18 15.26
N SER A 354 -8.31 1.82 15.81
CA SER A 354 -8.27 3.26 16.06
C SER A 354 -7.01 3.86 15.46
N ALA A 355 -7.16 4.90 14.65
CA ALA A 355 -6.04 5.74 14.25
C ALA A 355 -5.70 6.72 15.38
N VAL A 356 -4.42 7.03 15.57
CA VAL A 356 -3.95 7.90 16.65
C VAL A 356 -3.41 9.19 16.04
N SER A 357 -3.70 10.31 16.71
CA SER A 357 -3.26 11.64 16.29
C SER A 357 -2.64 12.44 17.43
N GLY A 358 -1.56 13.16 17.11
CA GLY A 358 -0.87 14.05 18.03
C GLY A 358 0.00 13.34 19.06
N GLN A 359 0.21 12.03 18.92
CA GLN A 359 1.22 11.27 19.65
C GLN A 359 2.52 11.20 18.81
N PRO A 360 3.70 11.23 19.45
CA PRO A 360 4.97 11.12 18.73
C PRO A 360 5.17 9.78 17.99
N THR A 361 4.87 8.66 18.65
CA THR A 361 5.30 7.33 18.21
C THR A 361 4.12 6.47 17.74
N LEU A 362 3.05 6.43 18.50
CA LEU A 362 1.88 5.58 18.31
C LEU A 362 0.95 6.18 17.26
N ASP A 363 0.77 5.41 16.18
CA ASP A 363 0.00 5.82 15.00
C ASP A 363 -1.33 5.10 14.87
N SER A 364 -1.42 3.87 15.38
CA SER A 364 -2.69 3.15 15.47
C SER A 364 -2.68 2.06 16.53
N VAL A 365 -3.88 1.73 16.99
CA VAL A 365 -4.15 0.64 17.94
C VAL A 365 -5.18 -0.30 17.33
N THR A 366 -4.89 -1.59 17.32
CA THR A 366 -5.80 -2.64 16.85
C THR A 366 -6.09 -3.62 17.97
N VAL A 367 -7.37 -3.91 18.23
CA VAL A 367 -7.81 -4.92 19.19
C VAL A 367 -7.99 -6.25 18.46
N TYR A 368 -6.92 -7.04 18.38
CA TYR A 368 -6.90 -8.30 17.63
C TYR A 368 -7.88 -9.34 18.18
N SER A 369 -8.11 -9.35 19.49
CA SER A 369 -9.15 -10.19 20.11
C SER A 369 -10.58 -9.86 19.66
N ARG A 370 -10.79 -8.74 18.95
CA ARG A 370 -12.06 -8.34 18.33
C ARG A 370 -12.01 -8.37 16.80
N LEU A 371 -10.84 -8.63 16.22
CA LEU A 371 -10.60 -8.60 14.78
C LEU A 371 -10.66 -10.00 14.16
N GLU A 372 -9.95 -10.94 14.77
CA GLU A 372 -9.71 -12.26 14.19
C GLU A 372 -9.94 -13.40 15.19
N GLU A 373 -10.28 -14.56 14.64
CA GLU A 373 -10.71 -15.73 15.39
C GLU A 373 -9.65 -16.31 16.35
N PRO A 374 -8.35 -16.44 15.97
CA PRO A 374 -7.35 -17.02 16.86
C PRO A 374 -7.14 -16.19 18.13
N SER A 375 -7.02 -14.87 17.97
CA SER A 375 -6.86 -13.92 19.08
C SER A 375 -8.13 -13.84 19.95
N ALA A 376 -9.32 -13.91 19.35
CA ALA A 376 -10.58 -13.97 20.09
C ALA A 376 -10.70 -15.24 20.94
N ARG A 377 -10.28 -16.40 20.39
CA ARG A 377 -10.27 -17.68 21.10
C ARG A 377 -9.33 -17.64 22.31
N TRP A 378 -8.13 -17.09 22.13
CA TRP A 378 -7.17 -16.92 23.22
C TRP A 378 -7.76 -16.03 24.33
N ALA A 379 -8.33 -14.87 23.96
CA ALA A 379 -8.95 -13.95 24.92
C ALA A 379 -10.11 -14.59 25.70
N ALA A 380 -10.95 -15.40 25.03
CA ALA A 380 -12.03 -16.13 25.68
C ALA A 380 -11.54 -17.19 26.69
N ALA A 381 -10.36 -17.79 26.45
CA ALA A 381 -9.76 -18.78 27.34
C ALA A 381 -9.05 -18.16 28.54
N THR A 382 -8.44 -16.99 28.38
CA THR A 382 -7.63 -16.34 29.42
C THR A 382 -8.37 -15.24 30.18
N GLY A 383 -9.48 -14.73 29.65
CA GLY A 383 -10.11 -13.49 30.12
C GLY A 383 -9.35 -12.21 29.75
N GLY A 384 -8.31 -12.35 28.93
CA GLY A 384 -7.41 -11.28 28.51
C GLY A 384 -7.83 -10.57 27.21
N SER A 385 -6.89 -9.83 26.63
CA SER A 385 -7.02 -9.27 25.26
C SER A 385 -5.71 -9.31 24.50
N VAL A 386 -5.82 -9.26 23.17
CA VAL A 386 -4.66 -9.14 22.26
C VAL A 386 -4.75 -7.78 21.59
N LEU A 387 -3.74 -6.95 21.79
CA LEU A 387 -3.62 -5.62 21.18
C LEU A 387 -2.41 -5.58 20.25
N GLU A 388 -2.48 -4.76 19.21
CA GLU A 388 -1.32 -4.43 18.39
C GLU A 388 -1.18 -2.92 18.22
N LEU A 389 0.04 -2.43 18.46
CA LEU A 389 0.41 -1.02 18.41
C LEU A 389 1.37 -0.79 17.25
N HIS A 390 1.15 0.29 16.50
CA HIS A 390 1.93 0.59 15.30
C HIS A 390 2.58 1.95 15.39
N SER A 391 3.79 2.03 14.84
CA SER A 391 4.43 3.26 14.38
C SER A 391 4.81 3.10 12.92
N TYR A 392 4.39 4.00 12.03
CA TYR A 392 4.66 3.92 10.59
C TYR A 392 5.93 4.68 10.17
N SER A 393 6.48 5.50 11.07
CA SER A 393 7.73 6.24 10.88
C SER A 393 8.46 6.36 12.22
N CYS A 394 8.86 5.23 12.77
CA CYS A 394 9.44 5.13 14.10
C CYS A 394 10.85 5.75 14.14
N ALA A 395 11.07 6.65 15.09
CA ALA A 395 12.36 7.28 15.33
C ALA A 395 13.20 6.55 16.41
N GLU A 396 12.62 5.54 17.04
CA GLU A 396 13.26 4.76 18.10
C GLU A 396 14.37 3.87 17.53
N PRO A 397 15.50 3.70 18.26
CA PRO A 397 16.67 2.98 17.78
C PRO A 397 16.47 1.47 17.66
N ASP A 398 15.59 0.86 18.47
CA ASP A 398 15.37 -0.58 18.49
C ASP A 398 13.91 -0.94 18.84
N ALA A 399 13.56 -2.21 18.58
CA ALA A 399 12.20 -2.71 18.79
C ALA A 399 11.75 -2.64 20.27
N THR A 400 12.69 -2.74 21.22
CA THR A 400 12.37 -2.73 22.65
C THR A 400 12.01 -1.32 23.11
N SER A 401 12.80 -0.31 22.70
CA SER A 401 12.50 1.08 23.02
C SER A 401 11.24 1.56 22.29
N ALA A 402 11.05 1.14 21.03
CA ALA A 402 9.82 1.38 20.29
C ALA A 402 8.58 0.81 21.00
N ALA A 403 8.62 -0.45 21.43
CA ALA A 403 7.51 -1.07 22.17
C ALA A 403 7.22 -0.36 23.50
N ALA A 404 8.26 0.09 24.22
CA ALA A 404 8.10 0.85 25.45
C ALA A 404 7.43 2.21 25.22
N ALA A 405 7.85 2.95 24.18
CA ALA A 405 7.26 4.23 23.80
C ALA A 405 5.79 4.06 23.37
N LEU A 406 5.50 3.08 22.52
CA LEU A 406 4.15 2.73 22.08
C LEU A 406 3.23 2.40 23.29
N ARG A 407 3.72 1.59 24.24
CA ARG A 407 2.94 1.23 25.44
C ARG A 407 2.72 2.42 26.37
N ALA A 408 3.70 3.31 26.52
CA ALA A 408 3.57 4.52 27.32
C ALA A 408 2.49 5.47 26.74
N GLU A 409 2.50 5.68 25.43
CA GLU A 409 1.50 6.50 24.74
C GLU A 409 0.12 5.85 24.74
N LEU A 410 0.04 4.52 24.62
CA LEU A 410 -1.22 3.78 24.79
C LEU A 410 -1.82 4.02 26.17
N ALA A 411 -1.03 3.96 27.25
CA ALA A 411 -1.51 4.16 28.61
C ALA A 411 -2.06 5.58 28.86
N VAL A 412 -1.60 6.59 28.09
CA VAL A 412 -2.19 7.94 28.13
C VAL A 412 -3.55 7.96 27.46
N LEU A 413 -3.70 7.29 26.32
CA LEU A 413 -4.94 7.27 25.55
C LEU A 413 -6.00 6.37 26.21
N TRP A 414 -5.58 5.18 26.65
CA TRP A 414 -6.39 4.14 27.25
C TRP A 414 -5.84 3.82 28.66
N PRO A 415 -6.16 4.65 29.69
CA PRO A 415 -5.61 4.50 31.04
C PRO A 415 -5.80 3.12 31.66
N GLU A 416 -6.84 2.38 31.25
CA GLU A 416 -7.07 1.01 31.70
C GLU A 416 -5.92 0.05 31.35
N THR A 417 -5.08 0.37 30.36
CA THR A 417 -3.94 -0.47 29.96
C THR A 417 -2.68 -0.20 30.77
N ALA A 418 -2.64 0.86 31.58
CA ALA A 418 -1.46 1.22 32.38
C ALA A 418 -1.13 0.12 33.41
N ASP A 419 -2.17 -0.37 34.09
CA ASP A 419 -2.08 -1.39 35.14
C ASP A 419 -2.30 -2.83 34.61
N ALA A 420 -2.41 -3.00 33.28
CA ALA A 420 -2.57 -4.31 32.67
C ALA A 420 -1.23 -5.07 32.64
N THR A 421 -1.25 -6.31 33.09
CA THR A 421 -0.08 -7.20 33.03
C THR A 421 0.09 -7.68 31.60
N VAL A 422 1.29 -7.52 31.05
CA VAL A 422 1.65 -8.09 29.75
C VAL A 422 2.09 -9.54 30.00
N LEU A 423 1.25 -10.50 29.60
CA LEU A 423 1.53 -11.92 29.69
C LEU A 423 2.59 -12.33 28.66
N ASP A 424 2.45 -11.82 27.44
CA ASP A 424 3.37 -12.05 26.33
C ASP A 424 3.43 -10.83 25.40
N ARG A 425 4.51 -10.75 24.62
CA ARG A 425 4.66 -9.70 23.61
C ARG A 425 5.51 -10.15 22.43
N TYR A 426 5.24 -9.55 21.28
CA TYR A 426 6.05 -9.65 20.08
C TYR A 426 6.35 -8.25 19.54
N ASP A 427 7.64 -7.88 19.53
CA ASP A 427 8.10 -6.55 19.13
C ASP A 427 8.94 -6.65 17.84
N ARG A 428 8.65 -5.79 16.86
CA ARG A 428 9.35 -5.71 15.57
C ARG A 428 9.67 -4.26 15.23
N LEU A 429 10.87 -4.04 14.69
CA LEU A 429 11.28 -2.78 14.06
C LEU A 429 11.99 -3.11 12.75
N GLU A 430 11.50 -2.60 11.63
CA GLU A 430 12.07 -2.91 10.32
C GLU A 430 11.86 -1.78 9.32
N ALA A 431 12.83 -1.62 8.41
CA ALA A 431 12.80 -0.62 7.34
C ALA A 431 12.84 -1.33 5.98
N THR A 432 11.68 -1.57 5.37
CA THR A 432 11.57 -2.17 4.03
C THR A 432 10.62 -1.42 3.11
N ALA A 433 9.77 -0.52 3.61
CA ALA A 433 8.83 0.24 2.79
C ALA A 433 9.54 1.27 1.89
N PRO A 434 8.97 1.61 0.72
CA PRO A 434 9.52 2.68 -0.11
C PRO A 434 9.27 4.07 0.47
N ALA A 435 10.22 4.97 0.22
CA ALA A 435 10.03 6.40 0.38
C ALA A 435 9.76 7.09 -0.97
N PHE A 436 9.02 8.19 -0.94
CA PHE A 436 8.72 9.02 -2.11
C PHE A 436 9.08 10.49 -1.83
N PRO A 437 10.37 10.82 -1.66
CA PRO A 437 10.78 12.16 -1.28
C PRO A 437 10.60 13.17 -2.43
N PRO A 438 10.53 14.47 -2.11
CA PRO A 438 10.41 15.52 -3.13
C PRO A 438 11.49 15.44 -4.20
N GLY A 439 11.11 15.68 -5.46
CA GLY A 439 12.00 15.73 -6.62
C GLY A 439 12.45 14.35 -7.12
N THR A 440 11.73 13.27 -6.76
CA THR A 440 12.08 11.90 -7.18
C THR A 440 11.11 11.27 -8.17
N ALA A 441 10.12 12.01 -8.68
CA ALA A 441 9.30 11.51 -9.78
C ALA A 441 10.17 11.22 -11.02
N GLY A 442 9.92 10.09 -11.68
CA GLY A 442 10.70 9.65 -12.85
C GLY A 442 12.07 9.03 -12.53
N THR A 443 12.56 9.07 -11.29
CA THR A 443 13.85 8.45 -10.91
C THR A 443 13.70 6.99 -10.48
N ARG A 444 12.47 6.56 -10.17
CA ARG A 444 12.15 5.17 -9.80
C ARG A 444 12.09 4.28 -11.04
N PRO A 445 12.39 2.98 -10.92
CA PRO A 445 12.22 2.05 -12.02
C PRO A 445 10.75 1.88 -12.37
N GLY A 446 10.47 1.76 -13.68
CA GLY A 446 9.20 1.27 -14.18
C GLY A 446 9.17 -0.26 -14.22
N VAL A 447 8.03 -0.84 -14.59
CA VAL A 447 7.89 -2.30 -14.77
C VAL A 447 8.84 -2.82 -15.86
N ARG A 448 8.89 -2.09 -16.98
CA ARG A 448 9.80 -2.36 -18.10
C ARG A 448 11.15 -1.73 -17.82
N THR A 449 12.20 -2.53 -17.95
CA THR A 449 13.59 -2.07 -17.78
C THR A 449 14.22 -1.78 -19.14
N ASP A 450 15.44 -1.26 -19.16
CA ASP A 450 16.28 -1.15 -20.36
C ASP A 450 16.94 -2.47 -20.77
N ALA A 451 16.73 -3.56 -20.04
CA ALA A 451 17.22 -4.89 -20.40
C ALA A 451 16.08 -5.84 -20.76
N ARG A 452 16.20 -6.45 -21.94
CA ARG A 452 15.24 -7.43 -22.44
C ARG A 452 15.16 -8.63 -21.51
N GLY A 453 13.97 -9.20 -21.33
CA GLY A 453 13.79 -10.34 -20.43
C GLY A 453 13.59 -9.94 -18.96
N LEU A 454 14.03 -8.75 -18.53
CA LEU A 454 14.05 -8.33 -17.12
C LEU A 454 12.97 -7.29 -16.78
N ARG A 455 12.17 -7.60 -15.75
CA ARG A 455 11.12 -6.73 -15.21
C ARG A 455 11.33 -6.47 -13.73
N VAL A 456 10.78 -5.36 -13.26
CA VAL A 456 10.70 -5.03 -11.84
C VAL A 456 9.24 -4.91 -11.41
N ALA A 457 8.91 -5.40 -10.23
CA ALA A 457 7.59 -5.26 -9.63
C ALA A 457 7.72 -4.92 -8.14
N GLY A 458 6.74 -4.20 -7.60
CA GLY A 458 6.72 -3.72 -6.22
C GLY A 458 5.94 -2.40 -6.09
N ASP A 459 5.62 -2.02 -4.87
CA ASP A 459 4.94 -0.75 -4.56
C ASP A 459 5.81 0.51 -4.75
N PHE A 460 7.12 0.34 -4.90
CA PHE A 460 8.05 1.40 -5.27
C PHE A 460 8.17 1.60 -6.78
N VAL A 461 7.58 0.72 -7.59
CA VAL A 461 7.65 0.82 -9.05
C VAL A 461 6.77 1.95 -9.56
N GLU A 462 7.25 2.67 -10.56
CA GLU A 462 6.44 3.64 -11.27
C GLU A 462 5.51 2.92 -12.27
N THR A 463 4.24 2.78 -11.87
CA THR A 463 3.19 2.21 -12.72
C THR A 463 2.56 3.29 -13.60
N PRO A 464 2.11 2.99 -14.84
CA PRO A 464 1.46 3.98 -15.71
C PRO A 464 0.10 4.45 -15.16
N TYR A 465 -0.47 3.70 -14.21
CA TYR A 465 -1.74 4.00 -13.57
C TYR A 465 -1.54 4.34 -12.10
N LEU A 466 -2.38 5.24 -11.60
CA LEU A 466 -2.49 5.56 -10.18
C LEU A 466 -3.04 4.36 -9.41
N ALA A 467 -2.24 3.90 -8.46
CA ALA A 467 -2.55 2.91 -7.45
C ALA A 467 -1.74 3.21 -6.19
N GLY A 468 -2.20 2.78 -5.01
CA GLY A 468 -1.49 2.94 -3.74
C GLY A 468 -1.24 1.60 -3.06
N LEU A 469 -0.20 1.55 -2.21
CA LEU A 469 0.09 0.45 -1.28
C LEU A 469 -0.01 -0.96 -1.91
N MET A 470 -0.79 -1.87 -1.29
CA MET A 470 -0.98 -3.26 -1.72
C MET A 470 -1.55 -3.36 -3.14
N GLU A 471 -2.44 -2.45 -3.54
CA GLU A 471 -2.95 -2.42 -4.92
C GLU A 471 -1.83 -2.11 -5.91
N ARG A 472 -0.94 -1.15 -5.61
CA ARG A 472 0.21 -0.84 -6.47
C ARG A 472 1.16 -2.03 -6.57
N SER A 473 1.41 -2.71 -5.46
CA SER A 473 2.22 -3.94 -5.44
C SER A 473 1.62 -5.00 -6.37
N SER A 474 0.33 -5.32 -6.22
CA SER A 474 -0.35 -6.30 -7.08
C SER A 474 -0.40 -5.85 -8.54
N MET A 475 -0.77 -4.59 -8.80
CA MET A 475 -0.84 -4.01 -10.13
C MET A 475 0.51 -4.05 -10.86
N SER A 476 1.60 -3.68 -10.19
CA SER A 476 2.94 -3.78 -10.79
C SER A 476 3.31 -5.22 -11.15
N GLY A 477 2.93 -6.20 -10.32
CA GLY A 477 3.10 -7.63 -10.60
C GLY A 477 2.31 -8.09 -11.83
N VAL A 478 1.03 -7.73 -11.92
CA VAL A 478 0.18 -8.03 -13.08
C VAL A 478 0.70 -7.35 -14.35
N LEU A 479 1.18 -6.11 -14.24
CA LEU A 479 1.80 -5.40 -15.37
C LEU A 479 3.12 -6.04 -15.80
N ALA A 480 3.93 -6.56 -14.87
CA ALA A 480 5.14 -7.30 -15.19
C ALA A 480 4.82 -8.61 -15.92
N ALA A 481 3.79 -9.33 -15.45
CA ALA A 481 3.28 -10.50 -16.16
C ALA A 481 2.76 -10.14 -17.56
N ASN A 482 1.98 -9.07 -17.70
CA ASN A 482 1.48 -8.60 -18.99
C ASN A 482 2.60 -8.25 -19.97
N ASP A 483 3.71 -7.74 -19.47
CA ASP A 483 4.87 -7.45 -20.31
C ASP A 483 5.55 -8.73 -20.83
N VAL A 484 5.65 -9.76 -19.99
CA VAL A 484 6.11 -11.10 -20.39
C VAL A 484 5.13 -11.74 -21.39
N LEU A 485 3.81 -11.66 -21.13
CA LEU A 485 2.78 -12.17 -22.04
C LEU A 485 2.85 -11.48 -23.41
N ALA A 486 3.11 -10.18 -23.45
CA ALA A 486 3.29 -9.45 -24.70
C ALA A 486 4.51 -9.95 -25.49
N GLU A 487 5.64 -10.24 -24.83
CA GLU A 487 6.80 -10.86 -25.49
C GLU A 487 6.50 -12.27 -26.03
N LEU A 488 5.59 -12.99 -25.37
CA LEU A 488 5.15 -14.33 -25.74
C LEU A 488 3.98 -14.33 -26.73
N GLY A 489 3.48 -13.17 -27.15
CA GLY A 489 2.38 -13.03 -28.10
C GLY A 489 1.00 -13.40 -27.54
N ALA A 490 0.81 -13.33 -26.22
CA ALA A 490 -0.46 -13.62 -25.56
C ALA A 490 -1.20 -12.34 -25.12
N ALA A 491 -2.52 -12.42 -25.01
CA ALA A 491 -3.36 -11.33 -24.56
C ALA A 491 -3.06 -10.95 -23.10
N ALA A 492 -3.04 -9.66 -22.79
CA ALA A 492 -2.83 -9.17 -21.43
C ALA A 492 -3.91 -9.66 -20.43
N GLU A 493 -3.57 -9.72 -19.16
CA GLU A 493 -4.53 -9.74 -18.06
C GLU A 493 -5.18 -8.37 -17.91
N PRO A 494 -6.52 -8.29 -17.84
CA PRO A 494 -7.20 -7.03 -17.61
C PRO A 494 -6.84 -6.44 -16.24
N VAL A 495 -6.63 -5.13 -16.20
CA VAL A 495 -6.43 -4.36 -14.97
C VAL A 495 -7.55 -3.35 -14.86
N ASP A 496 -8.19 -3.32 -13.72
CA ASP A 496 -9.18 -2.31 -13.37
C ASP A 496 -8.61 -1.39 -12.29
N GLY A 497 -9.06 -0.13 -12.26
CA GLY A 497 -8.64 0.85 -11.26
C GLY A 497 -9.66 1.95 -11.09
N ILE A 498 -9.34 2.90 -10.24
CA ILE A 498 -10.13 4.12 -10.09
C ILE A 498 -9.94 5.06 -11.30
N PRO A 499 -10.76 6.11 -11.46
CA PRO A 499 -10.50 7.19 -12.41
C PRO A 499 -9.11 7.81 -12.20
N GLN A 500 -8.38 8.00 -13.29
CA GLN A 500 -6.98 8.43 -13.29
C GLN A 500 -6.80 9.96 -13.26
N ARG A 501 -7.90 10.70 -13.16
CA ARG A 501 -7.96 12.16 -13.18
C ARG A 501 -9.00 12.65 -12.18
N GLY A 502 -8.69 13.77 -11.53
CA GLY A 502 -9.54 14.49 -10.60
C GLY A 502 -10.72 15.19 -11.28
N LEU A 503 -11.68 15.64 -10.48
CA LEU A 503 -12.90 16.31 -10.94
C LEU A 503 -12.62 17.58 -11.76
N LEU A 504 -11.57 18.32 -11.38
CA LEU A 504 -11.17 19.58 -12.02
C LEU A 504 -9.96 19.44 -12.95
N ALA A 505 -9.53 18.21 -13.25
CA ALA A 505 -8.40 17.97 -14.13
C ALA A 505 -8.66 18.56 -15.54
N GLY A 506 -7.71 19.36 -16.04
CA GLY A 506 -7.83 20.05 -17.33
C GLY A 506 -8.75 21.28 -17.34
N VAL A 507 -9.40 21.63 -16.22
CA VAL A 507 -10.13 22.90 -16.10
C VAL A 507 -9.10 24.00 -15.83
N PRO A 508 -9.03 25.11 -16.60
CA PRO A 508 -8.10 26.20 -16.32
C PRO A 508 -8.35 26.81 -14.93
N ALA A 509 -7.28 27.24 -14.24
CA ALA A 509 -7.45 28.05 -13.05
C ALA A 509 -8.13 29.36 -13.44
N LEU A 510 -9.25 29.70 -12.80
CA LEU A 510 -9.81 31.04 -12.90
C LEU A 510 -8.75 31.97 -12.28
N ARG A 511 -8.07 32.77 -13.10
CA ARG A 511 -7.11 33.77 -12.61
C ARG A 511 -7.85 34.67 -11.62
N GLY A 512 -7.63 34.46 -10.33
CA GLY A 512 -8.11 35.35 -9.29
C GLY A 512 -7.55 36.75 -9.48
N ALA A 513 -8.33 37.77 -9.16
CA ALA A 513 -8.09 39.19 -9.40
C ALA A 513 -6.85 39.82 -8.70
N ARG A 514 -5.83 39.03 -8.33
CA ARG A 514 -4.58 39.50 -7.70
C ARG A 514 -3.50 39.92 -8.70
N GLY A 515 -3.72 39.71 -10.01
CA GLY A 515 -2.80 40.14 -11.08
C GLY A 515 -2.93 41.60 -11.55
N ARG A 516 -3.80 42.44 -10.95
CA ARG A 516 -3.99 43.84 -11.38
C ARG A 516 -3.28 44.90 -10.52
N HIS A 517 -2.42 44.51 -9.57
CA HIS A 517 -1.65 45.47 -8.76
C HIS A 517 -0.12 45.41 -8.95
N ALA A 518 0.38 44.57 -9.84
CA ALA A 518 1.81 44.53 -10.19
C ALA A 518 2.16 45.27 -11.51
N ALA A 519 1.22 46.00 -12.11
CA ALA A 519 1.43 46.77 -13.35
C ALA A 519 1.13 48.27 -13.17
N ALA A 520 1.25 48.79 -11.94
CA ALA A 520 1.23 50.22 -11.67
C ALA A 520 2.08 50.49 -10.42
N ARG A 521 3.40 50.43 -10.57
CA ARG A 521 4.40 51.20 -9.82
C ARG A 521 5.74 51.13 -10.54
#